data_AF-A0A540M0Z4-F1
#
_entry.id   AF-A0A540M0Z4-F1
#
_cell.length_a   1.000
_cell.length_b   1.000
_cell.length_c   1.000
_cell.angle_alpha   90.00
_cell.angle_beta   90.00
_cell.angle_gamma   90.00
#
_symmetry.space_group_name_H-M   'P 1'
#
loop_
_entity.id
_entity.type
_entity.pdbx_description
1 polymer ?
#
loop_
_entity_poly.entity_id
_entity_poly.type
_entity_poly.pdbx_seq_one_letter_code
_entity_poly.pdbx_strand_id
1 'polypeptide(L)' 'MWKLPLFGCTDSSQVLKELEEAKTTYPESFIRIIGFDNIRQTQCVSFIAYQPPGF' A
#
# COMPACT_ATOMS: atom_id res chain seq x y z
N MET A 1 5.12 4.92 -6.58
CA MET A 1 5.21 3.67 -5.78
C MET A 1 5.80 4.07 -4.43
N TRP A 2 5.15 3.76 -3.32
CA TRP A 2 5.68 4.07 -1.99
C TRP A 2 6.73 3.02 -1.61
N LYS A 3 7.98 3.45 -1.36
CA LYS A 3 9.14 2.59 -1.12
C LYS A 3 9.22 1.43 -2.16
N LEU A 4 9.39 0.21 -1.70
CA LEU A 4 9.47 -1.03 -2.48
C LEU A 4 8.50 -2.07 -1.91
N PRO A 5 8.18 -3.16 -2.63
CA PRO A 5 7.37 -4.25 -2.08
C PRO A 5 7.97 -4.80 -0.78
N LEU A 6 7.13 -5.01 0.24
CA LEU A 6 7.54 -5.55 1.53
C LEU A 6 7.77 -7.08 1.45
N PHE A 7 8.84 -7.49 0.77
CA PHE A 7 9.22 -8.90 0.65
C PHE A 7 9.50 -9.52 2.03
N GLY A 8 8.93 -10.70 2.29
CA GLY A 8 9.12 -11.42 3.55
C GLY A 8 8.38 -10.84 4.76
N CYS A 9 7.51 -9.84 4.56
CA CYS A 9 6.67 -9.33 5.64
C CYS A 9 5.66 -10.38 6.10
N THR A 10 5.66 -10.67 7.40
CA THR A 10 4.77 -11.66 8.04
C THR A 10 3.76 -11.03 8.99
N ASP A 11 3.84 -9.71 9.21
CA ASP A 11 2.95 -8.97 10.09
C ASP A 11 2.26 -7.84 9.34
N SER A 12 0.93 -7.94 9.25
CA SER A 12 0.07 -6.94 8.63
C SER A 12 0.21 -5.53 9.23
N SER A 13 0.60 -5.41 10.51
CA SER A 13 0.77 -4.12 11.17
C SER A 13 1.86 -3.27 10.51
N GLN A 14 2.88 -3.90 9.91
CA GLN A 14 3.95 -3.21 9.20
C GLN A 14 3.42 -2.53 7.92
N VAL A 15 2.51 -3.18 7.21
CA VAL A 15 1.86 -2.59 6.02
C VAL A 15 1.02 -1.37 6.41
N LEU A 16 0.28 -1.46 7.53
CA LEU A 16 -0.52 -0.34 8.04
C LEU A 16 0.36 0.83 8.52
N LYS A 17 1.51 0.53 9.13
CA LYS A 17 2.47 1.57 9.52
C LYS A 17 2.99 2.34 8.31
N GLU A 18 3.36 1.63 7.24
CA GLU A 18 3.81 2.24 5.98
C GLU A 18 2.69 3.06 5.31
N LEU A 19 1.43 2.60 5.40
CA LEU A 19 0.28 3.36 4.94
C LEU A 19 0.12 4.69 5.68
N GLU A 20 0.26 4.70 7.01
CA GLU A 20 0.18 5.94 7.80
C GLU A 20 1.35 6.89 7.53
N GLU A 21 2.57 6.35 7.33
CA GLU A 21 3.72 7.17 6.88
C GLU A 21 3.46 7.81 5.51
N ALA A 22 2.92 7.03 4.56
CA ALA A 22 2.59 7.53 3.22
C ALA A 22 1.49 8.59 3.25
N LYS A 23 0.43 8.37 4.05
CA LYS A 23 -0.67 9.30 4.26
C LYS A 23 -0.20 10.60 4.91
N THR A 24 0.66 10.52 5.92
CA THR A 24 1.21 11.70 6.59
C THR A 24 2.11 12.52 5.66
N THR A 25 2.86 11.84 4.79
CA THR A 25 3.74 12.50 3.80
C THR A 25 2.95 13.12 2.66
N TYR A 26 1.85 12.48 2.23
CA TYR A 26 1.02 12.89 1.10
C TYR A 26 -0.48 12.86 1.46
N PRO A 27 -0.96 13.81 2.28
CA PRO A 27 -2.33 13.78 2.83
C PRO A 27 -3.41 14.01 1.77
N GLU A 28 -3.09 14.70 0.69
CA GLU A 28 -4.02 15.02 -0.42
C GLU A 28 -4.03 13.95 -1.52
N SER A 29 -3.35 12.81 -1.32
CA SER A 29 -3.25 11.75 -2.31
C SER A 29 -4.12 10.54 -1.99
N PHE A 30 -4.71 9.95 -3.03
CA PHE A 30 -5.27 8.61 -2.93
C PHE A 30 -4.16 7.56 -2.75
N ILE A 31 -4.32 6.66 -1.80
CA ILE A 31 -3.35 5.60 -1.54
C ILE A 31 -4.07 4.26 -1.66
N ARG A 32 -3.48 3.34 -2.42
CA ARG A 32 -3.97 1.98 -2.62
C ARG A 32 -2.91 0.96 -2.24
N ILE A 33 -3.36 -0.17 -1.71
CA ILE A 33 -2.50 -1.33 -1.45
C ILE A 33 -2.61 -2.28 -2.64
N ILE A 34 -1.47 -2.78 -3.09
CA ILE A 34 -1.37 -3.73 -4.19
C ILE A 34 -0.59 -4.97 -3.75
N GLY A 35 -0.94 -6.12 -4.30
CA GLY A 35 -0.29 -7.40 -4.05
C GLY A 35 0.24 -8.01 -5.33
N PHE A 36 1.43 -8.62 -5.26
CA PHE A 36 2.05 -9.33 -6.38
C PHE A 36 2.16 -10.81 -6.03
N ASP A 37 1.80 -11.66 -7.00
CA ASP A 37 2.03 -13.10 -6.95
C ASP A 37 3.23 -13.42 -7.85
N ASN A 38 4.31 -13.91 -7.24
CA ASN A 38 5.56 -14.21 -7.95
C ASN A 38 5.47 -15.51 -8.77
N ILE A 39 4.59 -16.45 -8.41
CA ILE A 39 4.38 -17.70 -9.16
C ILE A 39 3.62 -17.38 -10.44
N ARG A 40 2.57 -16.57 -10.34
CA ARG A 40 1.79 -16.13 -11.50
C ARG A 40 2.47 -15.01 -12.29
N GLN A 41 3.47 -14.35 -11.71
CA GLN A 41 4.19 -13.22 -12.28
C GLN A 41 3.28 -12.03 -12.62
N THR A 42 2.27 -11.79 -11.77
CA THR A 42 1.26 -10.76 -12.00
C THR A 42 0.91 -10.01 -10.72
N GLN A 43 0.46 -8.77 -10.85
CA GLN A 43 -0.24 -8.07 -9.77
C GLN A 43 -1.63 -8.71 -9.60
N CYS A 44 -1.91 -9.27 -8.42
CA CYS A 44 -3.11 -10.06 -8.15
C CYS A 44 -4.16 -9.33 -7.28
N VAL A 45 -3.76 -8.26 -6.59
CA VAL A 45 -4.65 -7.50 -5.70
C VAL A 45 -4.44 -6.00 -5.91
N SER A 46 -5.53 -5.23 -5.81
CA SER A 46 -5.50 -3.77 -5.81
C SER A 46 -6.78 -3.22 -5.16
N PHE A 47 -6.65 -2.53 -4.02
CA PHE A 47 -7.79 -1.88 -3.37
C PHE A 47 -7.37 -0.53 -2.76
N ILE A 48 -8.30 0.42 -2.71
CA ILE A 48 -8.06 1.72 -2.09
C ILE A 48 -7.95 1.55 -0.57
N ALA A 49 -6.94 2.18 0.02
CA ALA A 49 -6.65 2.10 1.46
C ALA A 49 -6.80 3.47 2.15
N TYR A 50 -6.66 4.57 1.41
CA TYR A 50 -6.91 5.92 1.88
C TYR A 50 -7.43 6.81 0.75
N GLN A 51 -8.40 7.66 1.09
CA GLN A 51 -8.94 8.71 0.24
C GLN A 51 -8.66 10.07 0.91
N PRO A 52 -8.19 11.07 0.14
CA PRO A 52 -7.93 12.38 0.69
C PRO A 52 -9.22 13.10 1.10
N PRO A 53 -9.14 14.09 2.00
CA PRO A 53 -10.32 14.81 2.46
C PRO A 53 -10.95 15.59 1.30
N GLY A 54 -12.27 15.50 1.13
CA GLY A 54 -12.99 16.26 0.10
C GLY A 54 -13.21 15.54 -1.23
N PHE A 55 -12.84 14.26 -1.31
CA PHE A 55 -13.43 13.31 -2.25
C PHE A 55 -14.46 12.41 -1.58
#